data_AF-A0A948JC91-F1
#
_entry.id   AF-A0A948JC91-F1
#
_cell.length_a   1.000
_cell.length_b   1.000
_cell.length_c   1.000
_cell.angle_alpha   90.00
_cell.angle_beta   90.00
_cell.angle_gamma   90.00
#
_symmetry.space_group_name_H-M   'P 1'
#
loop_
_entity.id
_entity.type
_entity.pdbx_description
1 polymer ?
#
loop_
_entity_poly.entity_id
_entity_poly.type
_entity_poly.pdbx_seq_one_letter_code
_entity_poly.pdbx_strand_id
1 'polypeptide(L)'
;MEYPLQQLLQVIADFMLPFARVSAMMFIMVAFGAKNIPTRVKAAFCAAFIVMIMPVVPPVKDINLMSLNLVVQMIQQILIGLAIGFMSQIFVQAFVTAGQILATQTGLGFAAMADPANGVSVPAIGQFYLILATLLFLVYDGHLIMFQMVVFSFETLPINGQWLDVNKYWQVAEFGSWIIVTALAITLAPVTAMLVVNIAFGVLTRTAPQLNIFSIGMPISMLAGLLIMWMTMDTFLFHFNLNWQHSIEYTCKLIGC
;
A
#
# COMPACT_ATOMS: atom_id res chain seq x y z
N MET A 1 36.54 -12.60 33.21
CA MET A 1 35.69 -11.61 32.51
C MET A 1 34.30 -12.20 32.41
N GLU A 2 33.55 -12.13 33.50
CA GLU A 2 32.14 -12.51 33.51
C GLU A 2 31.41 -11.38 32.82
N TYR A 3 31.10 -11.52 31.53
CA TYR A 3 30.02 -10.72 30.96
C TYR A 3 28.78 -11.09 31.75
N PRO A 4 28.22 -10.21 32.60
CA PRO A 4 27.04 -10.56 33.34
C PRO A 4 25.97 -10.88 32.31
N LEU A 5 25.34 -12.05 32.43
CA LEU A 5 24.25 -12.52 31.58
C LEU A 5 23.26 -11.39 31.25
N GLN A 6 23.03 -10.49 32.21
CA GLN A 6 22.28 -9.24 32.08
C GLN A 6 22.65 -8.37 30.86
N GLN A 7 23.94 -8.13 30.59
CA GLN A 7 24.39 -7.30 29.47
C GLN A 7 24.10 -7.96 28.12
N LEU A 8 24.28 -9.28 28.02
CA LEU A 8 23.96 -10.02 26.80
C LEU A 8 22.45 -10.00 26.55
N LEU A 9 21.64 -10.21 27.59
CA LEU A 9 20.17 -10.16 27.50
C LEU A 9 19.69 -8.76 27.09
N GLN A 10 20.34 -7.70 27.56
CA GLN A 10 20.00 -6.32 27.22
C GLN A 10 20.31 -6.01 25.75
N VAL A 11 21.49 -6.39 25.24
CA VAL A 11 21.84 -6.22 23.82
C VAL A 11 20.87 -6.97 22.90
N ILE A 12 20.45 -8.18 23.30
CA ILE A 12 19.45 -8.95 22.54
C ILE A 12 18.11 -8.21 22.53
N ALA A 13 17.66 -7.67 23.68
CA ALA A 13 16.40 -6.93 23.77
C ALA A 13 16.42 -5.62 22.95
N ASP A 14 17.52 -4.88 23.03
CA ASP A 14 17.76 -3.63 22.29
C ASP A 14 17.75 -3.86 20.78
N PHE A 15 18.15 -5.05 20.32
CA PHE A 15 18.05 -5.42 18.91
C PHE A 15 16.66 -5.94 18.53
N MET A 16 16.06 -6.78 19.36
CA MET A 16 14.86 -7.56 19.00
C MET A 16 13.60 -6.70 18.84
N LEU A 17 13.39 -5.70 19.70
CA LEU A 17 12.17 -4.87 19.65
C LEU A 17 12.16 -3.90 18.46
N PRO A 18 13.25 -3.15 18.17
CA PRO A 18 13.37 -2.40 16.92
C PRO A 18 13.28 -3.29 15.69
N PHE A 19 13.86 -4.51 15.76
CA PHE A 19 13.75 -5.49 14.70
C PHE A 19 12.32 -5.86 14.38
N ALA A 20 11.49 -6.07 15.40
CA ALA A 20 10.07 -6.37 15.21
C ALA A 20 9.33 -5.23 14.48
N ARG A 21 9.59 -3.97 14.83
CA ARG A 21 8.97 -2.80 14.17
C ARG A 21 9.42 -2.65 12.71
N VAL A 22 10.73 -2.65 12.46
CA VAL A 22 11.30 -2.47 11.11
C VAL A 22 10.88 -3.60 10.20
N SER A 23 10.95 -4.85 10.67
CA SER A 23 10.54 -6.00 9.88
C SER A 23 9.05 -5.94 9.54
N ALA A 24 8.18 -5.68 10.51
CA ALA A 24 6.73 -5.56 10.27
C ALA A 24 6.40 -4.52 9.18
N MET A 25 7.05 -3.36 9.22
CA MET A 25 6.91 -2.34 8.17
C MET A 25 7.43 -2.82 6.81
N MET A 26 8.62 -3.40 6.75
CA MET A 26 9.25 -3.90 5.51
C MET A 26 8.46 -5.03 4.84
N PHE A 27 7.83 -5.91 5.63
CA PHE A 27 7.04 -7.01 5.10
C PHE A 27 5.74 -6.54 4.43
N ILE A 28 5.20 -5.38 4.81
CA ILE A 28 3.99 -4.81 4.23
C ILE A 28 4.27 -3.75 3.17
N MET A 29 5.34 -2.96 3.32
CA MET A 29 5.63 -1.80 2.47
C MET A 29 5.53 -2.14 0.98
N VAL A 30 5.04 -1.19 0.19
CA VAL A 30 5.07 -1.27 -1.28
C VAL A 30 6.49 -1.54 -1.79
N ALA A 31 6.59 -2.30 -2.89
CA ALA A 31 7.83 -2.84 -3.48
C ALA A 31 8.54 -3.91 -2.62
N PHE A 32 8.95 -3.61 -1.39
CA PHE A 32 9.73 -4.55 -0.57
C PHE A 32 8.88 -5.67 0.05
N GLY A 33 7.60 -5.41 0.33
CA GLY A 33 6.62 -6.39 0.80
C GLY A 33 6.21 -7.41 -0.26
N ALA A 34 6.52 -7.16 -1.54
CA ALA A 34 6.12 -8.04 -2.64
C ALA A 34 6.68 -9.47 -2.51
N LYS A 35 5.91 -10.46 -3.01
CA LYS A 35 6.30 -11.88 -2.97
C LYS A 35 7.52 -12.21 -3.84
N ASN A 36 7.92 -11.31 -4.72
CA ASN A 36 9.03 -11.50 -5.65
C ASN A 36 10.41 -11.49 -4.95
N ILE A 37 10.51 -10.90 -3.75
CA ILE A 37 11.77 -10.85 -2.99
C ILE A 37 11.76 -12.01 -1.97
N PRO A 38 12.76 -12.90 -1.98
CA PRO A 38 12.85 -13.99 -1.01
C PRO A 38 12.89 -13.46 0.43
N THR A 39 12.17 -14.14 1.34
CA THR A 39 12.09 -13.74 2.76
C THR A 39 13.46 -13.64 3.44
N ARG A 40 14.42 -14.48 3.03
CA ARG A 40 15.81 -14.44 3.51
C ARG A 40 16.50 -13.11 3.20
N VAL A 41 16.29 -12.56 2.01
CA VAL A 41 16.88 -11.28 1.58
C VAL A 41 16.25 -10.14 2.37
N LYS A 42 14.93 -10.16 2.58
CA LYS A 42 14.22 -9.17 3.39
C LYS A 42 14.73 -9.16 4.84
N ALA A 43 14.87 -10.34 5.44
CA ALA A 43 15.35 -10.47 6.82
C ALA A 43 16.80 -9.98 6.97
N ALA A 44 17.68 -10.33 6.01
CA ALA A 44 19.06 -9.84 6.01
C ALA A 44 19.12 -8.30 5.88
N PHE A 45 18.31 -7.71 5.00
CA PHE A 45 18.22 -6.26 4.87
C PHE A 45 17.70 -5.59 6.14
N CYS A 46 16.65 -6.13 6.77
CA CYS A 46 16.14 -5.60 8.04
C CYS A 46 17.23 -5.63 9.11
N ALA A 47 17.95 -6.75 9.25
CA ALA A 47 19.04 -6.87 10.21
C ALA A 47 20.15 -5.84 9.97
N ALA A 48 20.57 -5.66 8.70
CA ALA A 48 21.56 -4.65 8.34
C ALA A 48 21.08 -3.22 8.63
N PHE A 49 19.82 -2.92 8.32
CA PHE A 49 19.22 -1.61 8.59
C PHE A 49 19.19 -1.29 10.09
N ILE A 50 18.88 -2.27 10.94
CA ILE A 50 18.83 -2.09 12.39
C ILE A 50 20.20 -1.81 12.98
N VAL A 51 21.24 -2.52 12.53
CA VAL A 51 22.62 -2.24 12.95
C VAL A 51 23.00 -0.79 12.61
N MET A 52 22.52 -0.26 11.49
CA MET A 52 22.76 1.13 11.09
C MET A 52 22.00 2.14 11.96
N ILE A 53 20.74 1.88 12.33
CA ILE A 53 19.90 2.81 13.12
C ILE A 53 20.10 2.67 14.63
N MET A 54 20.79 1.63 15.10
CA MET A 54 21.02 1.34 16.53
C MET A 54 21.52 2.54 17.34
N PRO A 55 22.43 3.41 16.84
CA PRO A 55 22.89 4.58 17.61
C PRO A 55 21.81 5.63 17.87
N VAL A 56 20.74 5.63 17.07
CA VAL A 56 19.63 6.60 17.16
C VAL A 56 18.50 6.06 18.05
N VAL A 57 18.38 4.74 18.17
CA VAL A 57 17.32 4.12 18.95
C VAL A 57 17.63 4.23 20.45
N PRO A 58 16.71 4.78 21.26
CA PRO A 58 16.92 4.85 22.71
C PRO A 58 16.99 3.45 23.32
N PRO A 59 17.88 3.24 24.32
CA PRO A 59 18.07 1.93 24.93
C PRO A 59 16.79 1.46 25.63
N VAL A 60 16.49 0.18 25.49
CA VAL A 60 15.32 -0.42 26.11
C VAL A 60 15.61 -0.66 27.59
N LYS A 61 14.64 -0.36 28.46
CA LYS A 61 14.79 -0.41 29.91
C LYS A 61 13.97 -1.57 30.47
N ASP A 62 14.49 -2.20 31.52
CA ASP A 62 13.77 -3.16 32.36
C ASP A 62 13.15 -4.36 31.63
N ILE A 63 13.98 -5.16 30.95
CA ILE A 63 13.49 -6.35 30.24
C ILE A 63 13.97 -7.63 30.91
N ASN A 64 13.00 -8.41 31.38
CA ASN A 64 13.12 -9.84 31.57
C ASN A 64 12.66 -10.54 30.28
N LEU A 65 13.59 -11.21 29.58
CA LEU A 65 13.33 -11.83 28.27
C LEU A 65 12.22 -12.91 28.30
N MET A 66 11.93 -13.49 29.48
CA MET A 66 10.88 -14.51 29.64
C MET A 66 9.57 -13.94 30.22
N SER A 67 9.43 -12.62 30.29
CA SER A 67 8.22 -11.99 30.83
C SER A 67 7.13 -11.85 29.78
N LEU A 68 5.87 -11.94 30.24
CA LEU A 68 4.68 -11.68 29.42
C LEU A 68 4.67 -10.22 28.88
N ASN A 69 5.32 -9.29 29.59
CA ASN A 69 5.47 -7.90 29.18
C ASN A 69 6.24 -7.76 27.85
N LEU A 70 7.29 -8.56 27.63
CA LEU A 70 8.04 -8.53 26.37
C LEU A 70 7.18 -8.91 25.17
N VAL A 71 6.32 -9.93 25.32
CA VAL A 71 5.41 -10.36 24.26
C VAL A 71 4.44 -9.23 23.91
N VAL A 72 3.91 -8.57 24.93
CA VAL A 72 3.01 -7.42 24.77
C VAL A 72 3.70 -6.26 24.05
N GLN A 73 4.92 -5.91 24.46
CA GLN A 73 5.72 -4.89 23.78
C GLN A 73 6.04 -5.28 22.34
N MET A 74 6.38 -6.54 22.06
CA MET A 74 6.65 -7.03 20.71
C MET A 74 5.42 -6.88 19.81
N ILE A 75 4.23 -7.22 20.30
CA ILE A 75 2.98 -7.02 19.58
C ILE A 75 2.77 -5.53 19.27
N GLN A 76 3.00 -4.64 20.25
CA GLN A 76 2.93 -3.20 20.04
C GLN A 76 3.91 -2.72 18.95
N GLN A 77 5.16 -3.19 18.97
CA GLN A 77 6.16 -2.84 17.95
C GLN A 77 5.76 -3.31 16.55
N ILE A 78 5.23 -4.53 16.45
CA ILE A 78 4.70 -5.07 15.21
C ILE A 78 3.54 -4.20 14.72
N LEU A 79 2.55 -3.88 15.57
CA LEU A 79 1.40 -3.06 15.19
C LEU A 79 1.80 -1.67 14.66
N ILE A 80 2.77 -1.01 15.28
CA ILE A 80 3.29 0.28 14.80
C ILE A 80 3.94 0.10 13.42
N GLY A 81 4.80 -0.90 13.25
CA GLY A 81 5.44 -1.17 11.96
C GLY A 81 4.43 -1.52 10.86
N LEU A 82 3.45 -2.36 11.18
CA LEU A 82 2.34 -2.71 10.28
C LEU A 82 1.56 -1.45 9.88
N ALA A 83 1.22 -0.57 10.83
CA ALA A 83 0.47 0.64 10.53
C ALA A 83 1.22 1.55 9.54
N ILE A 84 2.52 1.77 9.74
CA ILE A 84 3.35 2.57 8.83
C ILE A 84 3.42 1.90 7.45
N GLY A 85 3.76 0.61 7.37
CA GLY A 85 3.83 -0.11 6.09
C GLY A 85 2.48 -0.14 5.37
N PHE A 86 1.38 -0.31 6.10
CA PHE A 86 0.02 -0.40 5.58
C PHE A 86 -0.45 0.90 4.92
N MET A 87 0.00 2.06 5.39
CA MET A 87 -0.28 3.36 4.73
C MET A 87 0.19 3.37 3.28
N SER A 88 1.40 2.88 3.01
CA SER A 88 1.90 2.79 1.62
C SER A 88 1.07 1.82 0.77
N GLN A 89 0.60 0.71 1.35
CA GLN A 89 -0.28 -0.25 0.66
C GLN A 89 -1.63 0.37 0.33
N ILE A 90 -2.25 1.07 1.28
CA ILE A 90 -3.51 1.80 1.07
C ILE A 90 -3.35 2.78 -0.10
N PHE A 91 -2.25 3.54 -0.11
CA PHE A 91 -1.96 4.52 -1.15
C PHE A 91 -1.91 3.87 -2.55
N VAL A 92 -1.11 2.81 -2.74
CA VAL A 92 -1.04 2.13 -4.04
C VAL A 92 -2.35 1.44 -4.39
N GLN A 93 -3.06 0.88 -3.41
CA GLN A 93 -4.33 0.20 -3.63
C GLN A 93 -5.42 1.13 -4.17
N ALA A 94 -5.35 2.45 -3.91
CA ALA A 94 -6.24 3.43 -4.55
C ALA A 94 -6.08 3.43 -6.09
N PHE A 95 -4.85 3.41 -6.59
CA PHE A 95 -4.56 3.34 -8.02
C PHE A 95 -4.91 1.98 -8.64
N VAL A 96 -4.68 0.89 -7.89
CA VAL A 96 -5.07 -0.45 -8.34
C VAL A 96 -6.59 -0.55 -8.49
N THR A 97 -7.33 -0.05 -7.49
CA THR A 97 -8.80 0.00 -7.52
C THR A 97 -9.30 0.87 -8.68
N ALA A 98 -8.66 2.01 -8.94
CA ALA A 98 -8.96 2.83 -10.11
C ALA A 98 -8.78 2.05 -11.43
N GLY A 99 -7.66 1.35 -11.58
CA GLY A 99 -7.40 0.50 -12.75
C GLY A 99 -8.43 -0.63 -12.90
N GLN A 100 -8.87 -1.23 -11.80
CA GLN A 100 -9.91 -2.26 -11.80
C GLN A 100 -11.27 -1.72 -12.25
N ILE A 101 -11.67 -0.53 -11.77
CA ILE A 101 -12.90 0.15 -12.20
C ILE A 101 -12.87 0.43 -13.71
N LEU A 102 -11.70 0.82 -14.25
CA LEU A 102 -11.55 1.00 -15.69
C LEU A 102 -11.59 -0.31 -16.47
N ALA A 103 -11.01 -1.37 -15.93
CA ALA A 103 -11.02 -2.67 -16.57
C ALA A 103 -12.43 -3.24 -16.71
N THR A 104 -13.29 -3.04 -15.70
CA THR A 104 -14.68 -3.52 -15.76
C THR A 104 -15.48 -2.73 -16.79
N GLN A 105 -15.26 -1.43 -16.93
CA GLN A 105 -15.96 -0.60 -17.92
C GLN A 105 -15.57 -0.91 -19.37
N THR A 106 -14.31 -1.28 -19.60
CA THR A 106 -13.76 -1.55 -20.95
C THR A 106 -14.02 -2.97 -21.46
N GLY A 107 -14.67 -3.82 -20.66
CA GLY A 107 -14.93 -5.22 -21.00
C GLY A 107 -13.72 -6.15 -20.80
N LEU A 108 -12.53 -5.61 -20.55
CA LEU A 108 -11.31 -6.39 -20.24
C LEU A 108 -11.40 -7.11 -18.87
N GLY A 109 -12.32 -6.67 -18.00
CA GLY A 109 -12.68 -7.34 -16.75
C GLY A 109 -13.81 -8.37 -16.86
N PHE A 110 -14.32 -8.69 -18.07
CA PHE A 110 -15.50 -9.55 -18.23
C PHE A 110 -15.30 -10.96 -17.65
N ALA A 111 -14.11 -11.54 -17.78
CA ALA A 111 -13.82 -12.87 -17.23
C ALA A 111 -14.00 -12.92 -15.70
N ALA A 112 -13.57 -11.87 -14.99
CA ALA A 112 -13.71 -11.77 -13.54
C ALA A 112 -15.16 -11.48 -13.08
N MET A 113 -15.98 -10.86 -13.94
CA MET A 113 -17.40 -10.62 -13.66
C MET A 113 -18.28 -11.82 -13.97
N ALA A 114 -17.98 -12.55 -15.04
CA ALA A 114 -18.74 -13.70 -15.50
C ALA A 114 -18.54 -14.91 -14.58
N ASP A 115 -17.35 -15.05 -13.99
CA ASP A 115 -17.04 -16.13 -13.06
C ASP A 115 -16.15 -15.67 -11.89
N PRO A 116 -16.75 -15.05 -10.85
CA PRO A 116 -16.02 -14.63 -9.66
C PRO A 116 -15.52 -15.82 -8.82
N ALA A 117 -16.14 -16.99 -8.94
CA ALA A 117 -15.90 -18.15 -8.08
C ALA A 117 -14.63 -18.90 -8.47
N ASN A 118 -14.28 -18.93 -9.76
CA ASN A 118 -13.06 -19.57 -10.25
C ASN A 118 -11.80 -18.70 -10.11
N GLY A 119 -11.91 -17.48 -9.55
CA GLY A 119 -10.76 -16.70 -9.07
C GLY A 119 -9.76 -16.23 -10.13
N VAL A 120 -10.14 -16.25 -11.42
CA VAL A 120 -9.23 -15.89 -12.50
C VAL A 120 -9.18 -14.37 -12.74
N SER A 121 -7.95 -13.87 -12.58
CA SER A 121 -7.38 -12.60 -13.04
C SER A 121 -7.80 -11.33 -12.30
N VAL A 122 -6.85 -10.80 -11.51
CA VAL A 122 -6.69 -9.35 -11.40
C VAL A 122 -6.72 -8.81 -12.84
N PRO A 123 -7.65 -7.89 -13.19
CA PRO A 123 -7.75 -7.39 -14.55
C PRO A 123 -6.38 -6.88 -15.01
N ALA A 124 -5.99 -7.17 -16.25
CA ALA A 124 -4.66 -6.81 -16.77
C ALA A 124 -4.33 -5.31 -16.55
N ILE A 125 -5.36 -4.46 -16.62
CA ILE A 125 -5.26 -3.02 -16.34
C ILE A 125 -4.94 -2.74 -14.86
N GLY A 126 -5.57 -3.45 -13.92
CA GLY A 126 -5.26 -3.33 -12.50
C GLY A 126 -3.80 -3.67 -12.21
N GLN A 127 -3.27 -4.71 -12.87
CA GLN A 127 -1.86 -5.08 -12.77
C GLN A 127 -0.93 -4.03 -13.41
N PHE A 128 -1.32 -3.45 -14.54
CA PHE A 128 -0.59 -2.34 -15.17
C PHE A 128 -0.49 -1.13 -14.23
N TYR A 129 -1.61 -0.72 -13.62
CA TYR A 129 -1.65 0.38 -12.65
C TYR A 129 -0.82 0.07 -11.39
N LEU A 130 -0.81 -1.18 -10.92
CA LEU A 130 0.04 -1.63 -9.81
C LEU A 130 1.53 -1.44 -10.13
N ILE A 131 1.97 -1.88 -11.31
CA ILE A 131 3.37 -1.74 -11.75
C ILE A 131 3.72 -0.25 -11.87
N LEU A 132 2.86 0.53 -12.53
CA LEU A 132 3.08 1.97 -12.73
C LEU A 132 3.16 2.72 -11.39
N ALA A 133 2.21 2.51 -10.48
CA ALA A 133 2.22 3.14 -9.15
C ALA A 133 3.44 2.72 -8.31
N THR A 134 3.86 1.46 -8.41
CA THR A 134 5.07 0.98 -7.72
C THR A 134 6.33 1.63 -8.29
N LEU A 135 6.43 1.79 -9.61
CA LEU A 135 7.56 2.48 -10.25
C LEU A 135 7.60 3.96 -9.82
N LEU A 136 6.46 4.65 -9.84
CA LEU A 136 6.40 6.03 -9.36
C LEU A 136 6.76 6.16 -7.89
N PHE A 137 6.30 5.23 -7.04
CA PHE A 137 6.68 5.18 -5.64
C PHE A 137 8.21 5.09 -5.46
N LEU A 138 8.90 4.35 -6.33
CA LEU A 138 10.37 4.30 -6.33
C LEU A 138 11.01 5.57 -6.89
N VAL A 139 10.45 6.18 -7.93
CA VAL A 139 10.95 7.44 -8.53
C VAL A 139 10.85 8.62 -7.57
N TYR A 140 9.77 8.69 -6.77
CA TYR A 140 9.58 9.72 -5.75
C TYR A 140 10.27 9.38 -4.42
N ASP A 141 11.19 8.41 -4.41
CA ASP A 141 11.93 7.99 -3.22
C ASP A 141 11.01 7.62 -2.04
N GLY A 142 9.81 7.11 -2.33
CA GLY A 142 8.82 6.83 -1.30
C GLY A 142 9.30 5.81 -0.28
N HIS A 143 10.12 4.85 -0.71
CA HIS A 143 10.79 3.90 0.17
C HIS A 143 11.74 4.57 1.18
N LEU A 144 12.49 5.60 0.77
CA LEU A 144 13.40 6.35 1.66
C LEU A 144 12.61 7.18 2.68
N ILE A 145 11.53 7.83 2.24
CA ILE A 145 10.63 8.58 3.14
C ILE A 145 10.05 7.65 4.21
N MET A 146 9.65 6.44 3.81
CA MET A 146 9.09 5.45 4.73
C MET A 146 10.15 4.95 5.74
N PHE A 147 11.43 4.83 5.35
CA PHE A 147 12.51 4.55 6.30
C PHE A 147 12.73 5.69 7.28
N GLN A 148 12.69 6.94 6.82
CA GLN A 148 12.78 8.10 7.69
C GLN A 148 11.63 8.14 8.70
N MET A 149 10.40 7.83 8.27
CA MET A 149 9.24 7.75 9.16
C MET A 149 9.38 6.67 10.24
N VAL A 150 9.92 5.49 9.89
CA VAL A 150 10.18 4.43 10.89
C VAL A 150 11.25 4.87 11.88
N VAL A 151 12.32 5.51 11.43
CA VAL A 151 13.36 6.02 12.33
C VAL A 151 12.80 7.07 13.27
N PHE A 152 12.06 8.04 12.75
CA PHE A 152 11.42 9.09 13.53
C PHE A 152 10.38 8.54 14.52
N SER A 153 9.71 7.44 14.17
CA SER A 153 8.77 6.77 15.07
C SER A 153 9.41 6.27 16.38
N PHE A 154 10.73 6.04 16.42
CA PHE A 154 11.40 5.65 17.67
C PHE A 154 11.52 6.81 18.67
N GLU A 155 11.50 8.06 18.18
CA GLU A 155 11.50 9.26 19.03
C GLU A 155 10.08 9.59 19.52
N THR A 156 9.07 9.56 18.64
CA THR A 156 7.69 9.91 19.00
C THR A 156 6.95 8.80 19.73
N LEU A 157 7.20 7.54 19.34
CA LEU A 157 6.58 6.35 19.91
C LEU A 157 7.69 5.46 20.49
N PRO A 158 8.27 5.84 21.63
CA PRO A 158 9.38 5.10 22.23
C PRO A 158 8.94 3.68 22.63
N ILE A 159 9.90 2.76 22.68
CA ILE A 159 9.65 1.33 22.92
C ILE A 159 9.03 1.08 24.31
N ASN A 160 9.46 1.86 25.31
CA ASN A 160 8.91 1.84 26.66
C ASN A 160 7.75 2.84 26.86
N GLY A 161 7.22 3.40 25.76
CA GLY A 161 6.16 4.40 25.78
C GLY A 161 4.79 3.81 26.06
N GLN A 162 3.81 4.70 26.22
CA GLN A 162 2.40 4.31 26.27
C GLN A 162 1.94 3.75 24.91
N TRP A 163 0.85 3.00 24.95
CA TRP A 163 0.19 2.51 23.75
C TRP A 163 -0.25 3.68 22.86
N LEU A 164 -0.34 3.42 21.55
CA LEU A 164 -1.02 4.34 20.64
C LEU A 164 -2.46 4.55 21.11
N ASP A 165 -2.88 5.82 21.13
CA ASP A 165 -4.27 6.18 21.40
C ASP A 165 -5.21 5.43 20.46
N VAL A 166 -6.34 4.95 20.98
CA VAL A 166 -7.37 4.25 20.21
C VAL A 166 -7.84 5.08 19.01
N ASN A 167 -7.88 6.40 19.17
CA ASN A 167 -8.23 7.35 18.11
C ASN A 167 -7.29 7.29 16.90
N LYS A 168 -6.01 6.95 17.09
CA LYS A 168 -5.05 6.83 15.98
C LYS A 168 -5.32 5.57 15.16
N TYR A 169 -5.73 4.47 15.79
CA TYR A 169 -6.15 3.26 15.04
C TYR A 169 -7.42 3.51 14.23
N TRP A 170 -8.35 4.33 14.75
CA TRP A 170 -9.54 4.72 14.01
C TRP A 170 -9.18 5.57 12.78
N GLN A 171 -8.22 6.50 12.90
CA GLN A 171 -7.71 7.29 11.78
C GLN A 171 -7.10 6.38 10.68
N VAL A 172 -6.36 5.33 11.05
CA VAL A 172 -5.87 4.34 10.07
C VAL A 172 -7.02 3.69 9.29
N ALA A 173 -8.12 3.34 9.96
CA ALA A 173 -9.30 2.77 9.32
C ALA A 173 -10.02 3.79 8.41
N GLU A 174 -10.11 5.05 8.84
CA GLU A 174 -10.68 6.16 8.05
C GLU A 174 -9.85 6.46 6.79
N PHE A 175 -8.53 6.28 6.85
CA PHE A 175 -7.68 6.37 5.66
C PHE A 175 -8.01 5.27 4.63
N GLY A 176 -8.60 4.15 5.06
CA GLY A 176 -9.15 3.15 4.15
C GLY A 176 -10.32 3.68 3.30
N SER A 177 -11.20 4.51 3.86
CA SER A 177 -12.28 5.15 3.08
C SER A 177 -11.76 6.14 2.03
N TRP A 178 -10.60 6.76 2.28
CA TRP A 178 -9.95 7.65 1.33
C TRP A 178 -9.57 6.94 0.01
N ILE A 179 -9.29 5.62 0.04
CA ILE A 179 -9.05 4.79 -1.15
C ILE A 179 -10.17 4.98 -2.19
N ILE A 180 -11.42 4.87 -1.75
CA ILE A 180 -12.58 4.88 -2.64
C ILE A 180 -12.74 6.25 -3.26
N VAL A 181 -12.57 7.31 -2.46
CA VAL A 181 -12.66 8.71 -2.92
C VAL A 181 -11.59 8.99 -3.98
N THR A 182 -10.34 8.62 -3.70
CA THR A 182 -9.21 8.84 -4.61
C THR A 182 -9.33 8.00 -5.88
N ALA A 183 -9.73 6.73 -5.76
CA ALA A 183 -9.95 5.86 -6.90
C ALA A 183 -11.06 6.41 -7.82
N LEU A 184 -12.17 6.89 -7.24
CA LEU A 184 -13.26 7.51 -8.00
C LEU A 184 -12.81 8.83 -8.66
N ALA A 185 -12.06 9.67 -7.96
CA ALA A 185 -11.54 10.93 -8.49
C ALA A 185 -10.64 10.71 -9.72
N ILE A 186 -9.72 9.74 -9.65
CA ILE A 186 -8.84 9.36 -10.76
C ILE A 186 -9.64 8.80 -11.94
N THR A 187 -10.69 8.02 -11.66
CA THR A 187 -11.45 7.33 -12.70
C THR A 187 -12.61 8.14 -13.28
N LEU A 188 -12.93 9.30 -12.71
CA LEU A 188 -14.12 10.07 -13.08
C LEU A 188 -14.17 10.42 -14.57
N ALA A 189 -13.09 11.00 -15.10
CA ALA A 189 -12.99 11.34 -16.53
C ALA A 189 -13.04 10.11 -17.46
N PRO A 190 -12.22 9.06 -17.26
CA PRO A 190 -12.25 7.90 -18.14
C PRO A 190 -13.54 7.05 -18.02
N VAL A 191 -14.15 6.95 -16.83
CA VAL A 191 -15.43 6.25 -16.64
C VAL A 191 -16.58 6.98 -17.30
N THR A 192 -16.65 8.31 -17.19
CA THR A 192 -17.70 9.10 -17.86
C THR A 192 -17.57 9.02 -19.39
N ALA A 193 -16.35 9.04 -19.93
CA ALA A 193 -16.12 8.81 -21.35
C ALA A 193 -16.59 7.42 -21.80
N MET A 194 -16.27 6.37 -21.03
CA MET A 194 -16.75 5.00 -21.31
C MET A 194 -18.26 4.87 -21.18
N LEU A 195 -18.89 5.58 -20.25
CA LEU A 195 -20.34 5.61 -20.11
C LEU A 195 -21.00 6.18 -21.38
N VAL A 196 -20.46 7.26 -21.93
CA VAL A 196 -20.93 7.85 -23.19
C VAL A 196 -20.78 6.85 -24.35
N VAL A 197 -19.64 6.16 -24.44
CA VAL A 197 -19.43 5.10 -25.45
C VAL A 197 -20.47 3.98 -25.31
N ASN A 198 -20.71 3.51 -24.09
CA ASN A 198 -21.69 2.45 -23.82
C ASN A 198 -23.13 2.90 -24.15
N ILE A 199 -23.50 4.16 -23.85
CA ILE A 199 -24.79 4.73 -24.23
C ILE A 199 -24.92 4.83 -25.75
N ALA A 200 -23.87 5.28 -26.46
CA ALA A 200 -23.86 5.34 -27.92
C ALA A 200 -24.09 3.95 -28.54
N PHE A 201 -23.44 2.92 -28.00
CA PHE A 201 -23.70 1.53 -28.40
C PHE A 201 -25.13 1.08 -28.10
N GLY A 202 -25.68 1.44 -26.95
CA GLY A 202 -27.08 1.15 -26.62
C GLY A 202 -28.08 1.77 -27.61
N VAL A 203 -27.78 2.95 -28.13
CA VAL A 203 -28.60 3.58 -29.19
C VAL A 203 -28.42 2.84 -30.53
N LEU A 204 -27.19 2.48 -30.90
CA LEU A 204 -26.91 1.77 -32.15
C LEU A 204 -27.57 0.39 -32.20
N THR A 205 -27.54 -0.37 -31.10
CA THR A 205 -28.19 -1.70 -31.02
C THR A 205 -29.71 -1.60 -31.10
N ARG A 206 -30.29 -0.49 -30.64
CA ARG A 206 -31.73 -0.21 -30.83
C ARG A 206 -32.08 0.08 -32.30
N THR A 207 -31.20 0.77 -33.03
CA THR A 207 -31.43 1.11 -34.45
C THR A 207 -31.16 -0.07 -35.39
N ALA A 208 -30.18 -0.92 -35.06
CA ALA A 208 -29.81 -2.11 -35.83
C ALA A 208 -29.70 -3.34 -34.92
N PRO A 209 -30.82 -4.03 -34.60
CA PRO A 209 -30.84 -5.16 -33.67
C PRO A 209 -30.07 -6.39 -34.16
N GLN A 210 -29.73 -6.45 -35.45
CA GLN A 210 -28.83 -7.48 -36.00
C GLN A 210 -27.38 -7.34 -35.53
N LEU A 211 -26.97 -6.20 -34.95
CA LEU A 211 -25.64 -6.02 -34.39
C LEU A 211 -25.57 -6.72 -33.03
N ASN A 212 -24.95 -7.89 -32.99
CA ASN A 212 -24.68 -8.57 -31.72
C ASN A 212 -23.68 -7.75 -30.90
N ILE A 213 -24.11 -7.31 -29.71
CA ILE A 213 -23.31 -6.49 -28.81
C ILE A 213 -22.02 -7.19 -28.35
N PHE A 214 -22.01 -8.52 -28.27
CA PHE A 214 -20.81 -9.28 -27.94
C PHE A 214 -19.84 -9.36 -29.10
N SER A 215 -20.34 -9.44 -30.34
CA SER A 215 -19.49 -9.56 -31.53
C SER A 215 -18.87 -8.23 -31.95
N ILE A 216 -19.56 -7.10 -31.73
CA ILE A 216 -19.14 -5.78 -32.23
C ILE A 216 -18.88 -4.79 -31.08
N GLY A 217 -19.72 -4.80 -30.04
CA GLY A 217 -19.59 -3.85 -28.92
C GLY A 217 -18.34 -4.08 -28.08
N MET A 218 -18.03 -5.33 -27.72
CA MET A 218 -16.86 -5.67 -26.90
C MET A 218 -15.52 -5.29 -27.56
N PRO A 219 -15.24 -5.60 -28.83
CA PRO A 219 -14.01 -5.15 -29.48
C PRO A 219 -13.86 -3.62 -29.51
N ILE A 220 -14.96 -2.89 -29.75
CA ILE A 220 -14.89 -1.43 -29.83
C ILE A 220 -14.76 -0.80 -28.44
N SER A 221 -15.45 -1.33 -27.42
CA SER A 221 -15.29 -0.84 -26.04
C SER A 221 -13.87 -1.09 -25.51
N MET A 222 -13.23 -2.20 -25.90
CA MET A 222 -11.82 -2.46 -25.60
C MET A 222 -10.89 -1.42 -26.26
N LEU A 223 -11.06 -1.15 -27.56
CA LEU A 223 -10.26 -0.16 -28.28
C LEU A 223 -10.45 1.26 -27.73
N ALA A 224 -11.71 1.66 -27.50
CA ALA A 224 -12.04 2.95 -26.89
C ALA A 224 -11.46 3.05 -25.47
N GLY A 225 -11.53 1.97 -24.69
CA GLY A 225 -10.95 1.88 -23.35
C GLY A 225 -9.44 2.10 -23.30
N LEU A 226 -8.71 1.44 -24.20
CA LEU A 226 -7.26 1.62 -24.32
C LEU A 226 -6.89 3.03 -24.77
N LEU A 227 -7.65 3.62 -25.70
CA LEU A 227 -7.44 4.97 -26.18
C LEU A 227 -7.68 6.01 -25.07
N ILE A 228 -8.80 5.87 -24.34
CA ILE A 228 -9.11 6.73 -23.19
C ILE A 228 -8.03 6.61 -22.13
N MET A 229 -7.58 5.39 -21.82
CA MET A 229 -6.51 5.18 -20.86
C MET A 229 -5.23 5.91 -21.27
N TRP A 230 -4.82 5.78 -22.54
CA TRP A 230 -3.66 6.48 -23.09
C TRP A 230 -3.79 8.01 -22.95
N MET A 231 -4.96 8.58 -23.26
CA MET A 231 -5.22 10.02 -23.09
C MET A 231 -5.14 10.47 -21.62
N THR A 232 -5.55 9.61 -20.68
CA THR A 232 -5.56 9.94 -19.24
C THR A 232 -4.25 9.68 -18.51
N MET A 233 -3.22 9.16 -19.20
CA MET A 233 -1.93 8.84 -18.57
C MET A 233 -1.20 10.07 -18.01
N ASP A 234 -1.31 11.23 -18.65
CA ASP A 234 -0.67 12.45 -18.14
C ASP A 234 -1.27 12.88 -16.79
N THR A 235 -2.60 12.82 -16.67
CA THR A 235 -3.32 13.12 -15.44
C THR A 235 -2.96 12.16 -14.29
N PHE A 236 -2.55 10.93 -14.60
CA PHE A 236 -2.15 9.94 -13.59
C PHE A 236 -0.96 10.42 -12.74
N LEU A 237 0.07 11.00 -13.37
CA LEU A 237 1.25 11.52 -12.67
C LEU A 237 0.90 12.66 -11.73
N PHE A 238 0.05 13.59 -12.19
CA PHE A 238 -0.43 14.71 -11.38
C PHE A 238 -1.18 14.22 -10.14
N HIS A 239 -2.13 13.30 -10.32
CA HIS A 239 -2.85 12.71 -9.19
C HIS A 239 -1.93 11.90 -8.27
N PHE A 240 -0.92 11.20 -8.80
CA PHE A 240 0.03 10.47 -7.98
C PHE A 240 0.76 11.41 -7.01
N ASN A 241 1.31 12.51 -7.51
CA ASN A 241 2.07 13.46 -6.69
C ASN A 241 1.20 14.10 -5.59
N LEU A 242 0.01 14.59 -5.96
CA LEU A 242 -0.90 15.25 -5.03
C LEU A 242 -1.36 14.30 -3.90
N ASN A 243 -1.73 13.06 -4.27
CA ASN A 243 -2.16 12.07 -3.29
C ASN A 243 -1.00 11.54 -2.45
N TRP A 244 0.22 11.50 -3.00
CA TRP A 244 1.42 11.07 -2.27
C TRP A 244 1.76 12.05 -1.14
N GLN A 245 1.72 13.36 -1.41
CA GLN A 245 1.92 14.37 -0.37
C GLN A 245 0.90 14.26 0.76
N HIS A 246 -0.38 14.09 0.42
CA HIS A 246 -1.44 13.87 1.40
C HIS A 246 -1.22 12.58 2.22
N SER A 247 -0.77 11.50 1.58
CA SER A 247 -0.45 10.25 2.29
C SER A 247 0.71 10.42 3.27
N ILE A 248 1.72 11.21 2.92
CA ILE A 248 2.85 11.52 3.80
C ILE A 248 2.38 12.30 5.02
N GLU A 249 1.61 13.36 4.81
CA GLU A 249 1.09 14.21 5.89
C GLU A 249 0.18 13.41 6.85
N TYR A 250 -0.67 12.52 6.31
CA TYR A 250 -1.50 11.66 7.12
C TYR A 250 -0.69 10.66 7.96
N THR A 251 0.34 10.06 7.35
CA THR A 251 1.25 9.14 8.06
C THR A 251 2.05 9.87 9.14
N CYS A 252 2.51 11.08 8.85
CA CYS A 252 3.18 11.98 9.78
C CYS A 252 2.30 12.28 11.00
N LYS A 253 1.03 12.64 10.79
CA LYS A 253 0.06 12.89 11.87
C LYS A 253 -0.19 11.68 12.77
N LEU A 254 -0.19 10.46 12.20
CA LEU A 254 -0.34 9.23 12.97
C LEU A 254 0.86 8.99 13.89
N ILE A 255 2.06 9.18 13.36
CA ILE A 255 3.32 8.97 14.09
C ILE A 255 3.61 10.13 15.06
N GLY A 256 3.09 11.33 14.78
CA GLY A 256 3.28 12.54 15.58
C GLY A 256 4.53 13.34 15.20
N CYS A 257 4.87 13.40 13.91
CA CYS A 257 5.97 14.24 13.41
C CYS A 257 5.60 15.70 13.19
#